data_AF-A0A1S1PHG3-F1
#
_entry.id   AF-A0A1S1PHG3-F1
#
_cell.length_a   1.000
_cell.length_b   1.000
_cell.length_c   1.000
_cell.angle_alpha   90.00
_cell.angle_beta   90.00
_cell.angle_gamma   90.00
#
_symmetry.space_group_name_H-M   'P 1'
#
loop_
_entity.id
_entity.type
_entity.pdbx_description
1 polymer ?
#
loop_
_entity_poly.entity_id
_entity_poly.type
_entity_poly.pdbx_seq_one_letter_code
_entity_poly.pdbx_strand_id
1 'polypeptide(L)' 'MGPAARSCCCPSAPVAQVVVPAQDGRPEQEILLCAHHLRASSERLRALGTSVYDRAGMPLNDPGSYFSPVH' A
#
# COMPACT_ATOMS: atom_id res chain seq x y z
N MET A 1 7.41 7.75 -4.16
CA MET A 1 7.94 7.76 -2.77
C MET A 1 9.37 8.29 -2.74
N GLY A 2 9.70 9.27 -1.89
CA GLY A 2 11.05 9.82 -1.79
C GLY A 2 12.06 8.88 -1.07
N PRO A 3 13.37 9.11 -1.21
CA PRO A 3 14.44 8.24 -0.67
C PRO A 3 14.47 8.13 0.87
N ALA A 4 13.79 9.04 1.59
CA ALA A 4 13.65 9.00 3.05
C ALA A 4 12.28 8.51 3.55
N ALA A 5 11.41 8.03 2.66
CA ALA A 5 10.08 7.55 3.05
C ALA A 5 10.21 6.30 3.94
N ARG A 6 9.56 6.31 5.10
CA ARG A 6 9.45 5.17 6.02
C ARG A 6 8.04 4.60 5.91
N SER A 7 7.91 3.28 6.09
CA SER A 7 6.58 2.69 6.22
C SER A 7 5.90 3.23 7.49
N CYS A 8 4.60 3.47 7.44
CA CYS A 8 3.87 4.12 8.54
C CYS A 8 3.91 3.31 9.86
N CYS A 9 4.07 1.99 9.77
CA CYS A 9 4.04 1.08 10.93
C CYS A 9 5.30 0.21 11.08
N CYS A 10 6.31 0.38 10.22
CA CYS A 10 7.49 -0.48 10.19
C CYS A 10 8.74 0.37 9.88
N PRO A 11 9.90 0.12 10.51
CA PRO A 11 11.11 0.86 10.18
C PRO A 11 11.63 0.60 8.77
N SER A 12 11.21 -0.48 8.11
CA SER A 12 11.61 -0.84 6.75
C SER A 12 11.11 0.16 5.70
N ALA A 13 11.84 0.22 4.58
CA ALA A 13 11.43 1.00 3.41
C ALA A 13 10.06 0.54 2.89
N PRO A 14 9.19 1.48 2.50
CA PRO A 14 7.89 1.16 1.95
C PRO A 14 8.02 0.66 0.51
N VAL A 15 7.12 -0.25 0.14
CA VAL A 15 6.98 -0.79 -1.20
C VAL A 15 5.63 -0.50 -1.85
N ALA A 16 4.62 -0.18 -1.03
CA ALA A 16 3.29 0.15 -1.50
C ALA A 16 2.70 1.36 -0.76
N GLN A 17 1.93 2.14 -1.49
CA GLN A 17 1.09 3.22 -0.99
C GLN A 17 -0.36 2.78 -1.07
N VAL A 18 -1.07 2.84 0.06
CA VAL A 18 -2.49 2.58 0.16
C VAL A 18 -3.19 3.91 0.33
N VAL A 19 -4.18 4.20 -0.52
CA VAL A 19 -5.00 5.41 -0.40
C VAL A 19 -6.33 5.02 0.24
N VAL A 20 -6.54 5.50 1.46
CA VAL A 20 -7.79 5.34 2.18
C VAL A 20 -8.69 6.53 1.83
N PRO A 21 -9.84 6.31 1.17
CA PRO A 21 -10.69 7.40 0.71
C PRO A 21 -11.25 8.20 1.90
N ALA A 22 -11.56 9.46 1.64
CA ALA A 22 -12.26 10.32 2.61
C ALA A 22 -13.64 9.72 2.95
N GLN A 23 -13.94 9.56 4.24
CA GLN A 23 -15.23 9.07 4.74
C GLN A 23 -15.61 9.74 6.06
N ASP A 24 -16.90 10.05 6.23
CA ASP A 24 -17.48 10.61 7.46
C ASP A 24 -16.70 11.81 8.03
N GLY A 25 -16.29 12.73 7.16
CA GLY A 25 -15.53 13.93 7.54
C GLY A 25 -14.04 13.70 7.81
N ARG A 26 -13.54 12.45 7.73
CA ARG A 26 -12.11 12.15 7.69
C ARG A 26 -11.57 12.48 6.29
N PRO A 27 -10.46 13.23 6.17
CA PRO A 27 -9.81 13.45 4.88
C PRO A 27 -9.22 12.14 4.32
N GLU A 28 -8.94 12.13 3.03
CA GLU A 28 -8.16 11.06 2.39
C GLU A 28 -6.81 10.91 3.10
N GLN A 29 -6.36 9.66 3.26
CA GLN A 29 -5.09 9.37 3.91
C GLN A 29 -4.26 8.37 3.11
N GLU A 30 -2.96 8.65 3.06
CA GLU A 30 -1.97 7.78 2.45
C GLU A 30 -1.27 6.96 3.53
N ILE A 31 -1.24 5.64 3.36
CA ILE A 31 -0.55 4.71 4.26
C ILE A 31 0.54 4.00 3.46
N LEU A 32 1.78 4.12 3.91
CA LEU A 32 2.93 3.46 3.28
C LEU A 32 3.21 2.12 3.98
N LEU A 33 3.21 1.02 3.21
CA LEU A 33 3.42 -0.33 3.70
C LEU A 33 4.75 -0.91 3.21
N CYS A 34 5.46 -1.61 4.10
CA CYS A 34 6.58 -2.46 3.72
C CYS A 34 6.08 -3.74 3.06
N ALA A 35 6.97 -4.49 2.40
CA ALA A 35 6.62 -5.74 1.74
C ALA A 35 5.94 -6.74 2.70
N HIS A 36 6.38 -6.81 3.96
CA HIS A 36 5.75 -7.65 4.97
C HIS A 36 4.29 -7.23 5.21
N HIS A 37 4.04 -5.97 5.54
CA HIS A 37 2.70 -5.50 5.87
C HIS A 37 1.76 -5.50 4.66
N LEU A 38 2.28 -5.26 3.46
CA LEU A 38 1.50 -5.45 2.23
C LEU A 38 1.02 -6.90 2.13
N ARG A 39 1.92 -7.89 2.29
CA ARG A 39 1.55 -9.32 2.27
C ARG A 39 0.52 -9.67 3.33
N ALA A 40 0.80 -9.28 4.57
CA ALA A 40 -0.05 -9.60 5.72
C ALA A 40 -1.45 -8.97 5.63
N SER A 41 -1.59 -7.84 4.92
CA SER A 41 -2.87 -7.13 4.76
C SER A 41 -3.54 -7.34 3.39
N SER A 42 -2.91 -8.08 2.47
CA SER A 42 -3.35 -8.19 1.06
C SER A 42 -4.81 -8.61 0.90
N GLU A 43 -5.25 -9.65 1.63
CA GLU A 43 -6.63 -10.13 1.54
C GLU A 43 -7.63 -9.08 2.04
N ARG A 44 -7.30 -8.37 3.12
CA ARG A 44 -8.16 -7.33 3.69
C ARG A 44 -8.25 -6.12 2.77
N LEU A 45 -7.12 -5.68 2.21
CA LEU A 45 -7.08 -4.58 1.24
C LEU A 45 -7.92 -4.91 0.00
N ARG A 46 -7.84 -6.17 -0.47
CA ARG A 46 -8.67 -6.67 -1.58
C ARG A 46 -10.16 -6.67 -1.23
N ALA A 47 -10.52 -7.17 -0.05
CA ALA A 47 -11.92 -7.19 0.40
C ALA A 47 -12.52 -5.79 0.55
N LEU A 48 -11.70 -4.80 0.90
CA LEU A 48 -12.11 -3.40 1.02
C LEU A 48 -12.08 -2.62 -0.29
N GLY A 49 -11.57 -3.22 -1.39
CA GLY A 49 -11.40 -2.52 -2.67
C GLY A 49 -10.52 -1.27 -2.57
N THR A 50 -9.56 -1.26 -1.64
CA THR A 50 -8.73 -0.09 -1.39
C THR A 50 -7.71 0.10 -2.51
N SER A 51 -7.53 1.33 -2.97
CA SER A 51 -6.52 1.66 -3.98
C SER A 51 -5.12 1.46 -3.41
N VAL A 52 -4.34 0.60 -4.07
CA VAL A 52 -2.94 0.31 -3.71
C VAL A 52 -2.06 0.61 -4.92
N TYR A 53 -0.93 1.26 -4.69
CA TYR A 53 0.07 1.62 -5.69
C TYR A 53 1.44 1.11 -5.26
N ASP A 54 2.27 0.71 -6.21
CA ASP A 54 3.66 0.33 -5.94
C ASP A 54 4.59 1.56 -5.76
N ARG A 55 5.90 1.32 -5.66
CA ARG A 55 6.91 2.40 -5.51
C ARG A 55 7.02 3.32 -6.73
N ALA A 56 6.66 2.82 -7.91
CA ALA A 56 6.63 3.57 -9.16
C ALA A 56 5.32 4.34 -9.34
N GLY A 57 4.35 4.17 -8.45
CA GLY A 57 3.01 4.76 -8.55
C GLY A 57 2.08 3.97 -9.47
N MET A 58 2.46 2.75 -9.86
CA MET A 58 1.61 1.89 -10.69
C MET A 58 0.54 1.24 -9.81
N PRO A 59 -0.73 1.23 -10.25
CA PRO A 59 -1.80 0.60 -9.49
C PRO A 59 -1.60 -0.91 -9.40
N LEU A 60 -1.78 -1.45 -8.19
CA LEU A 60 -1.81 -2.88 -7.91
C LEU A 60 -3.26 -3.34 -7.86
N ASN A 61 -3.74 -3.92 -8.97
CA ASN A 61 -5.12 -4.47 -9.06
C ASN A 61 -5.37 -5.59 -8.05
N ASP A 62 -4.33 -6.33 -7.68
CA ASP A 62 -4.32 -7.25 -6.54
C ASP A 62 -3.05 -6.94 -5.71
N PRO A 63 -3.15 -6.68 -4.41
CA PRO A 63 -1.98 -6.36 -3.58
C PRO A 63 -1.00 -7.54 -3.44
N GLY A 64 -1.48 -8.78 -3.61
CA GLY A 64 -0.63 -9.97 -3.66
C GLY A 64 0.20 -10.08 -4.94
N SER A 65 -0.23 -9.42 -6.03
CA SER A 65 0.51 -9.41 -7.29
C SER A 65 1.91 -8.85 -7.15
N TYR A 66 2.16 -7.93 -6.22
CA TYR A 66 3.48 -7.39 -5.90
C TYR A 66 4.54 -8.47 -5.60
N PHE A 67 4.14 -9.67 -5.15
CA PHE A 67 5.05 -10.76 -4.84
C PHE A 67 5.25 -11.76 -5.99
N SER A 68 4.57 -11.56 -7.12
CA SER A 68 4.77 -12.37 -8.33
C SER A 68 6.04 -11.93 -9.06
N PRO A 69 6.68 -12.84 -9.83
CA PRO A 69 7.98 -12.60 -10.49
C PRO A 69 7.96 -11.54 -11.62
N VAL A 70 6.84 -10.83 -11.81
CA VAL A 70 6.62 -9.84 -12.87
C VAL A 70 6.68 -8.40 -12.32
N HIS A 71 6.73 -8.22 -10.99
CA HIS A 71 6.90 -6.94 -10.32
C HIS A 71 8.36 -6.65 -9.96
#